data_AF-A0A0K2ZEJ0-F1
#
_entry.id   AF-A0A0K2ZEJ0-F1
#
_cell.length_a   1.000
_cell.length_b   1.000
_cell.length_c   1.000
_cell.angle_alpha   90.00
_cell.angle_beta   90.00
_cell.angle_gamma   90.00
#
_symmetry.space_group_name_H-M   'P 1'
#
loop_
_entity.id
_entity.type
_entity.pdbx_description
1 polymer ?
#
loop_
_entity_poly.entity_id
_entity_poly.type
_entity_poly.pdbx_seq_one_letter_code
_entity_poly.pdbx_strand_id
1 'polypeptide(L)'
;MNVKKSFAQQLSTIPQQLDDGKTYSELSAENRSKVEAALSRRATALTSHPDADTLREEDKVVLFNDQETVDTLLSKASSDSRLICRREAVIGSLRTTT
;
A
#
# COMPACT_ATOMS: atom_id res chain seq x y z
N MET A 1 9.91 17.83 6.87
CA MET A 1 9.62 16.38 6.77
C MET A 1 10.41 15.83 5.60
N ASN A 2 11.20 14.77 5.80
CA ASN A 2 12.06 14.22 4.74
C ASN A 2 11.23 13.30 3.84
N VAL A 3 10.51 13.90 2.88
CA VAL A 3 9.52 13.23 2.02
C VAL A 3 10.13 12.03 1.29
N LYS A 4 11.39 12.13 0.81
CA LYS A 4 12.12 11.02 0.18
C LYS A 4 12.29 9.81 1.10
N LYS A 5 12.61 10.04 2.38
CA LYS A 5 12.80 8.97 3.37
C LYS A 5 11.49 8.23 3.63
N SER A 6 10.39 8.98 3.73
CA SER A 6 9.03 8.41 3.85
C SER A 6 8.61 7.63 2.60
N PHE A 7 8.96 8.12 1.40
CA PHE A 7 8.62 7.48 0.14
C PHE A 7 9.39 6.18 -0.10
N ALA A 8 10.69 6.18 0.21
CA ALA A 8 11.52 4.98 0.11
C ALA A 8 11.00 3.87 1.04
N GLN A 9 10.55 4.25 2.24
CA GLN A 9 9.90 3.31 3.17
C GLN A 9 8.55 2.81 2.63
N GLN A 10 7.75 3.66 2.00
CA GLN A 10 6.49 3.25 1.37
C GLN A 10 6.72 2.27 0.21
N LEU A 11 7.75 2.51 -0.62
CA LEU A 11 8.13 1.66 -1.74
C LEU A 11 8.56 0.25 -1.33
N SER A 12 9.11 0.07 -0.12
CA SER A 12 9.41 -1.27 0.41
C SER A 12 8.23 -1.88 1.17
N THR A 13 7.47 -1.07 1.89
CA THR A 13 6.44 -1.55 2.82
C THR A 13 5.14 -1.90 2.12
N ILE A 14 4.66 -1.05 1.21
CA ILE A 14 3.35 -1.23 0.56
C ILE A 14 3.34 -2.50 -0.30
N PRO A 15 4.34 -2.81 -1.14
CA PRO A 15 4.32 -4.06 -1.91
C PRO A 15 4.28 -5.30 -1.00
N GLN A 16 5.01 -5.27 0.11
CA GLN A 16 5.01 -6.37 1.08
C GLN A 16 3.63 -6.52 1.77
N GLN A 17 2.96 -5.40 2.08
CA GLN A 17 1.60 -5.39 2.64
C GLN A 17 0.52 -5.76 1.61
N LEU A 18 0.76 -5.52 0.32
CA LEU A 18 -0.11 -6.03 -0.73
C LEU A 18 0.03 -7.55 -0.82
N ASP A 19 1.26 -8.08 -0.66
CA ASP A 19 1.54 -9.51 -0.77
C ASP A 19 1.19 -10.36 0.44
N ASP A 20 1.12 -9.76 1.64
CA ASP A 20 0.76 -10.50 2.85
C ASP A 20 -0.69 -11.05 2.85
N GLY A 21 -1.53 -10.58 1.93
CA GLY A 21 -2.94 -10.98 1.80
C GLY A 21 -3.82 -10.63 3.00
N LYS A 22 -3.34 -9.78 3.91
CA LYS A 22 -3.95 -9.43 5.19
C LYS A 22 -4.21 -7.94 5.32
N THR A 23 -3.21 -7.11 5.03
CA THR A 23 -3.27 -5.66 5.30
C THR A 23 -4.23 -4.95 4.34
N TYR A 24 -4.26 -5.39 3.09
CA TYR A 24 -5.16 -4.87 2.05
C TYR A 24 -6.00 -6.00 1.44
N SER A 25 -6.48 -6.95 2.25
CA SER A 25 -7.23 -8.12 1.78
C SER A 25 -8.51 -7.76 1.01
N GLU A 26 -9.11 -6.61 1.33
CA GLU A 26 -10.33 -6.09 0.67
C GLU A 26 -10.04 -5.39 -0.66
N LEU A 27 -8.77 -5.22 -1.02
CA LEU A 27 -8.38 -4.59 -2.28
C LEU A 27 -8.56 -5.59 -3.43
N SER A 28 -9.34 -5.21 -4.45
CA SER A 28 -9.49 -6.04 -5.66
C SER A 28 -8.15 -6.21 -6.38
N ALA A 29 -8.00 -7.31 -7.14
CA ALA A 29 -6.81 -7.56 -7.95
C ALA A 29 -6.51 -6.40 -8.93
N GLU A 30 -7.54 -5.78 -9.50
CA GLU A 30 -7.40 -4.61 -10.36
C GLU A 30 -6.81 -3.41 -9.59
N ASN A 31 -7.34 -3.11 -8.40
CA ASN A 31 -6.85 -2.00 -7.60
C ASN A 31 -5.43 -2.26 -7.07
N ARG A 32 -5.12 -3.51 -6.74
CA ARG A 32 -3.76 -3.93 -6.38
C ARG A 32 -2.78 -3.67 -7.52
N SER A 33 -3.12 -4.08 -8.74
CA SER A 33 -2.31 -3.80 -9.93
C SER A 33 -2.12 -2.29 -10.17
N LYS A 34 -3.16 -1.48 -9.96
CA LYS A 34 -3.05 -0.01 -10.05
C LYS A 34 -2.08 0.58 -9.03
N VAL A 35 -2.13 0.13 -7.77
CA VAL A 35 -1.20 0.59 -6.72
C VAL A 35 0.22 0.19 -7.06
N GLU A 36 0.46 -1.06 -7.46
CA GLU A 36 1.79 -1.55 -7.86
C GLU A 36 2.36 -0.74 -9.05
N ALA A 37 1.54 -0.48 -10.06
CA ALA A 37 1.94 0.31 -11.22
C ALA A 37 2.26 1.77 -10.84
N ALA A 38 1.45 2.41 -9.98
CA ALA A 38 1.70 3.76 -9.50
C ALA A 38 3.00 3.84 -8.67
N LEU A 39 3.24 2.86 -7.79
CA LEU A 39 4.49 2.77 -7.02
C LEU A 39 5.70 2.60 -7.93
N SER A 40 5.61 1.76 -8.96
CA SER A 40 6.70 1.54 -9.92
C SER A 40 7.03 2.82 -10.71
N ARG A 41 6.01 3.56 -11.17
CA ARG A 41 6.21 4.85 -11.87
C ARG A 41 6.88 5.88 -10.96
N ARG A 42 6.40 6.00 -9.73
CA ARG A 42 6.97 6.88 -8.70
C ARG A 42 8.42 6.55 -8.38
N ALA A 43 8.77 5.27 -8.26
CA ALA A 43 10.16 4.83 -8.05
C ALA A 43 11.07 5.20 -9.22
N THR A 44 10.58 5.04 -10.45
CA THR A 44 11.32 5.37 -11.68
C THR A 44 11.58 6.88 -11.77
N ALA A 45 10.58 7.71 -11.45
CA ALA A 45 10.71 9.16 -11.46
C ALA A 45 11.77 9.65 -10.46
N LEU A 46 11.80 9.06 -9.26
CA LEU A 46 12.76 9.39 -8.20
C LEU A 46 14.17 8.87 -8.49
N THR A 47 14.30 7.72 -9.16
CA THR A 47 15.61 7.19 -9.57
C THR A 47 16.24 8.07 -10.65
N SER A 48 15.39 8.58 -11.56
CA SER A 48 15.84 9.46 -12.66
C SER A 48 16.17 10.87 -12.17
N HIS A 49 15.53 11.33 -11.10
CA HIS A 49 15.70 12.66 -10.54
C HIS A 49 15.97 12.55 -9.04
N PRO A 50 17.24 12.45 -8.62
CA PRO A 50 17.58 12.29 -7.22
C PRO A 50 17.13 13.47 -6.37
N ASP A 51 16.82 14.65 -6.95
CA ASP A 51 16.21 15.79 -6.27
C ASP A 51 14.81 16.12 -6.79
N ALA A 52 13.84 16.19 -5.88
CA ALA A 52 12.46 16.51 -6.22
C ALA A 52 12.30 17.91 -6.84
N ASP A 53 13.20 18.85 -6.49
CA ASP A 53 13.28 20.17 -7.10
C ASP A 53 13.79 20.16 -8.55
N THR A 54 14.46 19.08 -8.97
CA THR A 54 14.94 18.91 -10.34
C THR A 54 13.94 18.20 -11.26
N LEU A 55 12.83 17.68 -10.72
CA LEU A 55 11.73 17.18 -11.56
C LEU A 55 11.12 18.35 -12.34
N ARG A 56 10.82 18.10 -13.61
CA ARG A 56 10.00 19.00 -14.42
C ARG A 56 8.61 19.08 -13.79
N GLU A 57 7.96 20.23 -13.92
CA GLU A 57 6.63 20.46 -13.32
C GLU A 57 5.59 19.43 -13.79
N GLU A 58 5.67 18.99 -15.05
CA GLU A 58 4.84 17.90 -15.58
C GLU A 58 5.06 16.57 -14.83
N ASP A 59 6.30 16.22 -14.52
CA ASP A 59 6.65 14.99 -13.82
C ASP A 59 6.22 15.06 -12.34
N LYS A 60 6.26 16.26 -11.74
CA LYS A 60 5.71 16.50 -10.39
C LYS A 60 4.22 16.27 -10.35
N VAL A 61 3.47 16.81 -11.32
CA VAL A 61 2.01 16.62 -11.42
C VAL A 61 1.66 15.14 -11.52
N VAL A 62 2.37 14.38 -12.36
CA VAL A 62 2.17 12.93 -12.47
C VAL A 62 2.46 12.23 -11.15
N LEU A 63 3.56 12.58 -10.46
CA LEU A 63 3.92 12.01 -9.17
C LEU A 63 2.85 12.27 -8.10
N PHE A 64 2.31 13.48 -8.03
CA PHE A 64 1.25 13.84 -7.09
C PHE A 64 -0.07 13.11 -7.40
N ASN A 65 -0.42 12.98 -8.68
CA ASN A 65 -1.60 12.21 -9.09
C ASN A 65 -1.46 10.71 -8.75
N ASP A 66 -0.27 10.14 -8.93
CA ASP A 66 0.03 8.76 -8.54
C ASP A 66 0.00 8.59 -7.01
N GLN A 67 0.40 9.62 -6.25
CA GLN A 67 0.26 9.62 -4.78
C GLN A 67 -1.20 9.63 -4.34
N GLU A 68 -2.02 10.54 -4.88
CA GLU A 68 -3.46 10.60 -4.60
C GLU A 68 -4.18 9.28 -4.93
N THR A 69 -3.81 8.66 -6.04
CA THR A 69 -4.37 7.36 -6.45
C THR A 69 -4.06 6.28 -5.42
N VAL A 70 -2.80 6.18 -5.00
CA VAL A 70 -2.36 5.22 -3.97
C VAL A 70 -3.09 5.50 -2.64
N ASP A 71 -3.10 6.75 -2.18
CA ASP A 71 -3.72 7.11 -0.90
C ASP A 71 -5.22 6.82 -0.89
N THR A 72 -5.91 7.12 -1.99
CA THR A 72 -7.35 6.85 -2.13
C THR A 72 -7.64 5.34 -2.09
N LEU A 73 -6.89 4.54 -2.84
CA LEU A 73 -7.08 3.09 -2.89
C LEU A 73 -6.76 2.41 -1.55
N LEU A 74 -5.64 2.80 -0.92
CA LEU A 74 -5.23 2.24 0.37
C LEU A 74 -6.14 2.71 1.51
N SER A 75 -6.61 3.96 1.49
CA SER A 75 -7.57 4.45 2.47
C SER A 75 -8.92 3.76 2.34
N LYS A 76 -9.38 3.51 1.11
CA LYS A 76 -10.60 2.73 0.86
C LYS A 76 -10.45 1.30 1.38
N ALA A 77 -9.36 0.62 1.03
CA ALA A 77 -9.10 -0.73 1.53
C ALA A 77 -8.97 -0.79 3.06
N SER A 78 -8.33 0.22 3.67
CA SER A 78 -8.26 0.32 5.14
C SER A 78 -9.64 0.57 5.77
N SER A 79 -10.47 1.40 5.14
CA SER A 79 -11.85 1.64 5.58
C SER A 79 -12.72 0.39 5.47
N ASP A 80 -12.59 -0.36 4.38
CA ASP A 80 -13.31 -1.62 4.15
C ASP A 80 -12.78 -2.73 5.08
N SER A 81 -11.51 -2.66 5.46
CA SER A 81 -10.87 -3.55 6.44
C SER A 81 -11.23 -3.22 7.91
N ARG A 82 -12.05 -2.19 8.20
CA ARG A 82 -12.49 -1.89 9.58
C ARG A 82 -13.38 -3.01 10.11
N LEU A 83 -12.72 -4.03 10.65
CA LEU A 83 -13.14 -5.10 11.56
C LEU A 83 -14.61 -5.52 11.45
N ILE A 84 -14.90 -6.45 10.53
CA ILE A 84 -15.86 -7.50 10.90
C ILE A 84 -15.17 -8.32 11.99
N CYS A 85 -15.80 -8.47 13.16
CA CYS A 85 -15.35 -9.42 14.18
C CYS A 85 -15.17 -10.80 13.53
N ARG A 86 -13.93 -11.20 13.24
CA ARG A 86 -13.64 -12.57 12.82
C ARG A 86 -13.87 -13.44 14.05
N ARG A 87 -14.92 -14.27 14.03
CA ARG A 87 -15.06 -15.38 14.97
C ARG A 87 -13.97 -16.40 14.63
N GLU A 88 -12.79 -16.19 15.19
CA GLU A 88 -11.76 -17.22 15.22
C GLU A 88 -12.13 -18.18 16.36
N ALA A 89 -12.44 -19.43 16.02
CA ALA A 89 -12.67 -20.45 17.03
C ALA A 89 -11.36 -20.66 17.78
N VAL A 90 -11.34 -20.39 19.09
CA VAL A 90 -10.22 -20.80 19.95
C VAL A 90 -10.23 -22.33 19.95
N ILE A 91 -9.37 -22.94 19.13
CA ILE A 91 -9.09 -24.37 19.22
C ILE A 91 -8.30 -24.62 20.51
N GLY A 92 -9.05 -24.83 21.60
CA GLY A 92 -8.54 -25.10 22.94
C GLY A 92 -9.03 -26.44 23.47
N SER A 93 -8.16 -27.44 23.34
CA SER A 93 -8.11 -28.76 24.02
C SER A 93 -9.37 -29.65 24.00
N LEU A 94 -9.36 -30.65 23.11
CA LEU A 94 -10.06 -31.93 23.31
C LEU A 94 -9.62 -32.57 24.63
N ARG A 95 -10.31 -32.29 25.74
CA ARG A 95 -10.19 -33.10 26.95
C ARG A 95 -11.39 -34.02 27.06
N THR A 96 -11.25 -35.24 26.55
CA THR A 96 -12.18 -36.32 26.82
C THR A 96 -11.93 -36.79 28.25
N THR A 97 -12.84 -36.48 29.17
CA THR A 97 -12.88 -37.11 30.49
C THR A 97 -13.67 -38.41 30.34
N THR A 98 -12.98 -39.55 30.48
CA THR A 98 -13.60 -40.86 30.71
C THR A 98 -14.06 -40.97 32.15
#